data_AF-A0A7J4N638-F1
#
_entry.id   AF-A0A7J4N638-F1
#
_cell.length_a   1.000
_cell.length_b   1.000
_cell.length_c   1.000
_cell.angle_alpha   90.00
_cell.angle_beta   90.00
_cell.angle_gamma   90.00
#
_symmetry.space_group_name_H-M   'P 1'
#
loop_
_entity.id
_entity.type
_entity.pdbx_description
1 polymer ?
#
loop_
_entity_poly.entity_id
_entity_poly.type
_entity_poly.pdbx_seq_one_letter_code
_entity_poly.pdbx_strand_id
1 'polypeptide(L)' 'MADKPHMNLVFIGHVDHGKSTTVGRMLLDTGAIDPYVIEKFKKQADEKGKATFEFAW' A
#
# COMPACT_ATOMS: atom_id res chain seq x y z
N MET A 1 -1.97 -18.82 15.65
CA MET A 1 -1.11 -17.62 15.56
C MET A 1 -0.79 -17.19 16.98
N ALA A 2 0.43 -16.77 17.29
CA ALA A 2 0.74 -16.22 18.61
C ALA A 2 -0.04 -14.92 18.80
N ASP A 3 -0.66 -14.74 19.96
CA ASP A 3 -1.42 -13.53 20.28
C ASP A 3 -0.43 -12.38 20.51
N LYS A 4 -0.30 -11.51 19.51
CA LYS A 4 0.66 -10.40 19.53
C LYS A 4 0.02 -9.20 20.22
N PRO A 5 0.78 -8.43 21.04
CA PRO A 5 0.26 -7.21 21.62
C PRO A 5 -0.15 -6.22 20.52
N HIS A 6 -1.29 -5.56 20.71
CA HIS A 6 -1.76 -4.52 19.82
C HIS A 6 -0.79 -3.32 19.81
N MET A 7 -0.55 -2.74 18.64
CA MET A 7 0.33 -1.58 18.47
C MET A 7 -0.29 -0.58 17.51
N ASN A 8 -0.28 0.70 17.92
CA ASN A 8 -0.63 1.81 17.04
C ASN A 8 0.63 2.32 16.35
N LEU A 9 0.57 2.53 15.03
CA LEU A 9 1.70 2.99 14.22
C LEU A 9 1.32 4.23 13.41
N VAL A 10 2.28 5.14 13.23
CA VAL A 10 2.16 6.30 12.34
C VAL A 10 3.36 6.39 11.42
N PHE A 11 3.14 6.68 10.15
CA PHE A 11 4.19 6.91 9.16
C PHE A 11 4.32 8.42 8.90
N ILE A 12 5.49 8.98 9.14
CA ILE A 12 5.78 10.42 8.97
C ILE A 12 6.95 10.64 8.01
N GLY A 13 7.03 11.85 7.42
CA GLY A 13 8.10 12.22 6.49
C GLY A 13 7.61 13.14 5.37
N HIS A 14 8.56 13.67 4.59
CA HIS A 14 8.30 14.58 3.47
C HIS A 14 7.34 13.98 2.44
N VAL A 15 6.63 14.82 1.68
CA VAL A 15 5.56 14.41 0.75
C VAL A 15 6.04 13.36 -0.25
N ASP A 16 7.28 13.48 -0.74
CA ASP A 16 7.85 12.61 -1.77
C ASP A 16 8.64 11.40 -1.23
N HIS A 17 8.61 11.12 0.08
CA HIS A 17 9.32 9.96 0.65
C HIS A 17 8.61 8.60 0.41
N GLY A 18 7.55 8.56 -0.41
CA GLY A 18 6.89 7.30 -0.75
C GLY A 18 6.19 6.58 0.41
N LYS A 19 5.77 7.32 1.45
CA LYS A 19 5.14 6.75 2.67
C LYS A 19 3.95 5.84 2.33
N SER A 20 3.03 6.32 1.49
CA SER A 20 1.85 5.54 1.08
C SER A 20 2.21 4.31 0.27
N THR A 21 3.22 4.40 -0.60
CA THR A 21 3.75 3.25 -1.37
C THR A 21 4.27 2.16 -0.45
N THR A 22 5.04 2.53 0.58
CA THR A 22 5.56 1.59 1.58
C THR A 22 4.44 0.92 2.38
N VAL A 23 3.43 1.69 2.80
CA VAL A 23 2.28 1.17 3.54
C VAL A 23 1.46 0.21 2.66
N GLY A 24 1.14 0.60 1.43
CA GLY A 24 0.39 -0.25 0.49
C GLY A 24 1.11 -1.57 0.21
N ARG A 25 2.44 -1.54 0.05
CA ARG A 25 3.23 -2.77 -0.13
C ARG A 25 3.22 -3.66 1.10
N MET A 26 3.40 -3.09 2.30
CA MET A 26 3.36 -3.83 3.55
C MET A 26 2.01 -4.54 3.76
N LEU A 27 0.90 -3.86 3.45
CA LEU A 27 -0.44 -4.44 3.55
C LEU A 27 -0.61 -5.62 2.57
N LEU A 28 -0.05 -5.54 1.36
CA LEU A 28 -0.06 -6.65 0.40
C LEU A 28 0.76 -7.82 0.91
N ASP A 29 2.01 -7.57 1.31
CA ASP A 29 2.94 -8.63 1.74
C ASP A 29 2.45 -9.36 3.00
N THR A 30 1.69 -8.67 3.86
CA THR A 30 1.07 -9.27 5.06
C THR A 30 -0.26 -9.98 4.78
N GLY A 31 -0.77 -9.92 3.55
CA GLY A 31 -2.08 -10.47 3.19
C GLY A 31 -3.26 -9.71 3.79
N ALA A 32 -3.04 -8.50 4.31
CA ALA A 32 -4.10 -7.63 4.82
C ALA A 32 -4.99 -7.08 3.71
N ILE A 33 -4.49 -7.06 2.47
CA ILE A 33 -5.25 -6.76 1.26
C ILE A 33 -5.10 -7.89 0.25
N ASP A 34 -6.17 -8.15 -0.50
CA ASP A 34 -6.17 -9.13 -1.58
C ASP A 34 -5.35 -8.63 -2.77
N PRO A 35 -4.45 -9.45 -3.35
CA PRO A 35 -3.69 -9.08 -4.54
C PRO A 35 -4.52 -8.57 -5.72
N TYR A 36 -5.75 -9.07 -5.89
CA TYR A 36 -6.66 -8.62 -6.95
C TYR A 36 -7.04 -7.14 -6.83
N VAL A 37 -7.08 -6.60 -5.61
CA VAL A 37 -7.32 -5.17 -5.38
C VAL A 37 -6.17 -4.34 -5.94
N ILE A 38 -4.93 -4.78 -5.74
CA ILE A 38 -3.73 -4.11 -6.30
C ILE A 38 -3.70 -4.21 -7.82
N GLU A 39 -4.09 -5.35 -8.41
CA GLU A 39 -4.20 -5.45 -9.87
C GLU A 39 -5.22 -4.48 -10.46
N LYS A 40 -6.36 -4.29 -9.79
CA LYS A 40 -7.36 -3.30 -10.18
C LYS A 40 -6.79 -1.88 -10.10
N PHE A 41 -6.08 -1.55 -9.03
CA PHE A 41 -5.47 -0.22 -8.87
C PHE A 41 -4.36 0.03 -9.88
N LYS A 42 -3.55 -0.98 -10.21
CA LYS A 42 -2.56 -0.90 -11.28
C LYS A 42 -3.20 -0.51 -12.62
N LYS A 43 -4.29 -1.17 -13.00
CA LYS A 43 -5.04 -0.82 -14.23
C LYS A 43 -5.56 0.63 -14.19
N GLN A 44 -6.17 1.03 -13.07
CA GLN A 44 -6.67 2.40 -12.92
C GLN A 44 -5.56 3.46 -12.94
N ALA A 45 -4.40 3.12 -12.39
CA ALA A 45 -3.22 3.96 -12.38
C ALA A 45 -2.66 4.15 -13.80
N ASP A 46 -2.57 3.06 -14.56
CA ASP A 46 -2.19 3.10 -15.98
C ASP A 46 -3.17 3.95 -16.81
N GLU A 47 -4.48 3.75 -16.64
CA GLU A 47 -5.53 4.49 -17.36
C GLU A 47 -5.46 6.01 -17.12
N LYS A 48 -5.02 6.45 -15.94
CA LYS A 48 -4.88 7.87 -15.60
C LYS A 48 -3.47 8.43 -15.81
N GLY A 49 -2.57 7.67 -16.44
CA GLY A 49 -1.18 8.08 -16.71
C GLY A 49 -0.30 8.16 -15.46
N LYS A 50 -0.65 7.41 -14.40
CA LYS A 50 0.07 7.35 -13.12
C LYS A 50 0.53 5.92 -12.80
N ALA A 51 1.08 5.22 -13.79
CA ALA A 51 1.40 3.79 -13.76
C ALA A 51 2.16 3.26 -12.52
N THR A 52 2.86 4.13 -11.78
CA THR A 52 3.66 3.79 -10.59
C THR A 52 2.92 3.95 -9.24
N PHE A 53 1.62 4.27 -9.28
CA PHE A 53 0.85 4.64 -8.11
C PHE A 53 0.01 3.47 -7.57
N GLU A 54 0.20 2.24 -8.04
CA GLU A 54 -0.65 1.10 -7.70
C GLU A 54 -0.73 0.81 -6.19
N PHE A 55 0.32 1.12 -5.43
CA PHE A 55 0.37 0.96 -3.97
C PHE A 55 -0.04 2.22 -3.19
N ALA A 56 -0.16 3.36 -3.86
CA ALA A 56 -0.53 4.64 -3.27
C ALA A 56 -1.82 5.20 -3.90
N TRP A 57 -2.60 4.32 -4.53
CA TRP A 57 -3.83 4.62 -5.24
C TRP A 57 -4.99 4.85 -4.28
#